data_AF-A0A1V4TPP8-F1
#
_entry.id   AF-A0A1V4TPP8-F1
#
_cell.length_a   1.000
_cell.length_b   1.000
_cell.length_c   1.000
_cell.angle_alpha   90.00
_cell.angle_beta   90.00
_cell.angle_gamma   90.00
#
_symmetry.space_group_name_H-M   'P 1'
#
loop_
_entity.id
_entity.type
_entity.pdbx_description
1 polymer ?
#
loop_
_entity_poly.entity_id
_entity_poly.type
_entity_poly.pdbx_seq_one_letter_code
_entity_poly.pdbx_strand_id
1 'polypeptide(L)'
;MQKSTGILFVFLCIAFLFVAGCANKETSNVTPQIVYITVLVTPTPVPTTIPTTATEIKPPTASPEKILDEEFIDYVNSNKIFESMESLAYANPGSYSISTGYNAASREEAERLTAILVKSKMPGTEKVKAYRSAMMNALAMMDGSTAGFSRYRDAMETVILTKNAAFAELHSTGSGVVNAINLAGRGNDIRLFNTTESGLKIFTMHHDGDHNFAITLKDSDGRYISLLANEIGEYNGKKSENLTAGNYTLDITADGEWTIGIRSG
;
A
#
# COMPACT_ATOMS: atom_id res chain seq x y z
N MET A 1 -42.93 39.81 23.02
CA MET A 1 -41.56 40.28 22.77
C MET A 1 -40.80 39.07 22.21
N GLN A 2 -40.55 38.91 20.90
CA GLN A 2 -39.64 39.70 20.03
C GLN A 2 -38.19 39.62 20.58
N LYS A 3 -37.14 39.14 19.90
CA LYS A 3 -36.81 38.79 18.48
C LYS A 3 -35.84 37.56 18.51
N SER A 4 -35.42 36.84 17.45
CA SER A 4 -35.57 36.92 15.97
C SER A 4 -35.35 35.50 15.36
N THR A 5 -35.28 35.38 14.02
CA THR A 5 -34.97 34.15 13.26
C THR A 5 -33.85 34.40 12.22
N GLY A 6 -33.18 33.33 11.72
CA GLY A 6 -32.25 33.32 10.56
C GLY A 6 -30.88 32.71 10.93
N ILE A 7 -30.32 31.63 10.33
CA ILE A 7 -30.22 31.16 8.92
C ILE A 7 -29.31 32.06 8.05
N LEU A 8 -28.51 31.41 7.18
CA LEU A 8 -27.54 31.93 6.17
C LEU A 8 -26.08 32.06 6.67
N PHE A 9 -25.04 31.87 5.85
CA PHE A 9 -24.94 31.40 4.44
C PHE A 9 -23.55 30.74 4.25
N VAL A 10 -23.46 29.66 3.47
CA VAL A 10 -22.18 29.29 2.83
C VAL A 10 -22.05 30.14 1.57
N PHE A 11 -20.95 30.89 1.43
CA PHE A 11 -20.59 31.51 0.15
C PHE A 11 -19.18 31.13 -0.30
N LEU A 12 -19.17 30.35 -1.38
CA LEU A 12 -18.05 30.04 -2.24
C LEU A 12 -17.49 31.34 -2.84
N CYS A 13 -16.23 31.68 -2.56
CA CYS A 13 -15.56 32.80 -3.22
C CYS A 13 -15.10 32.38 -4.62
N ILE A 14 -16.00 32.49 -5.59
CA ILE A 14 -15.68 32.38 -7.02
C ILE A 14 -14.89 33.62 -7.44
N ALA A 15 -13.65 33.43 -7.91
CA ALA A 15 -12.87 34.49 -8.52
C ALA A 15 -13.35 34.75 -9.97
N PHE A 16 -14.27 35.68 -10.16
CA PHE A 16 -14.63 36.18 -11.50
C PHE A 16 -13.86 37.47 -11.83
N LEU A 17 -12.85 37.33 -12.69
CA LEU A 17 -12.24 38.44 -13.43
C LEU A 17 -13.10 38.78 -14.64
N PHE A 18 -13.81 39.90 -14.62
CA PHE A 18 -14.23 40.61 -15.83
C PHE A 18 -14.44 42.10 -15.54
N VAL A 19 -13.72 42.95 -16.29
CA VAL A 19 -14.32 43.98 -17.15
C VAL A 19 -13.30 44.30 -18.25
N ALA A 20 -13.79 44.54 -19.46
CA ALA A 20 -12.98 44.87 -20.63
C ALA A 20 -12.28 46.24 -20.48
N GLY A 21 -11.15 46.40 -21.17
CA GLY A 21 -10.35 47.61 -21.05
C GLY A 21 -10.92 48.82 -21.78
N CYS A 22 -10.47 50.00 -21.33
CA CYS A 22 -10.07 51.08 -22.22
C CYS A 22 -8.72 51.61 -21.72
N ALA A 23 -7.83 51.98 -22.63
CA ALA A 23 -6.48 52.41 -22.29
C ALA A 23 -6.48 53.76 -21.57
N ASN A 24 -5.61 53.91 -20.57
CA ASN A 24 -4.63 55.00 -20.57
C ASN A 24 -3.42 54.65 -19.70
N LYS A 25 -2.27 55.21 -20.06
CA LYS A 25 -0.93 54.66 -19.77
C LYS A 25 -0.16 55.60 -18.86
N GLU A 26 -0.35 55.49 -17.55
CA GLU A 26 0.54 56.11 -16.56
C GLU A 26 0.90 55.13 -15.44
N THR A 27 2.19 54.81 -15.35
CA THR A 27 2.77 53.87 -14.39
C THR A 27 2.99 54.54 -13.03
N SER A 28 1.96 54.58 -12.20
CA SER A 28 2.10 54.93 -10.79
C SER A 28 2.65 53.73 -10.00
N ASN A 29 3.90 53.84 -9.56
CA ASN A 29 4.60 52.80 -8.80
C ASN A 29 4.06 52.72 -7.36
N VAL A 30 3.00 51.95 -7.13
CA VAL A 30 2.42 51.75 -5.80
C VAL A 30 3.12 50.61 -5.07
N THR A 31 4.07 50.95 -4.21
CA THR A 31 4.67 49.99 -3.27
C THR A 31 3.61 49.50 -2.29
N PRO A 32 3.29 48.19 -2.22
CA PRO A 32 2.29 47.69 -1.27
C PRO A 32 2.84 47.78 0.16
N GLN A 33 2.22 48.61 1.01
CA GLN A 33 2.52 48.61 2.44
C GLN A 33 1.71 47.50 3.13
N ILE A 34 2.42 46.52 3.68
CA ILE A 34 1.83 45.46 4.49
C ILE A 34 1.49 46.04 5.87
N VAL A 35 0.21 46.24 6.14
CA VAL A 35 -0.28 46.63 7.47
C VAL A 35 -0.45 45.37 8.33
N TYR A 36 0.45 45.19 9.30
CA TYR A 36 0.32 44.13 10.29
C TYR A 36 -0.75 44.50 11.33
N ILE A 37 -1.92 43.86 11.24
CA ILE A 37 -2.98 43.97 12.26
C ILE A 37 -2.75 42.90 13.33
N THR A 38 -2.09 43.28 14.43
CA THR A 38 -1.98 42.42 15.62
C THR A 38 -3.27 42.44 16.43
N VAL A 39 -4.07 41.38 16.34
CA VAL A 39 -5.26 41.18 17.16
C VAL A 39 -4.85 40.56 18.51
N LEU A 40 -4.82 41.39 19.56
CA LEU A 40 -4.65 40.91 20.94
C LEU A 40 -5.95 40.29 21.44
N VAL A 41 -6.05 38.96 21.40
CA VAL A 41 -7.14 38.22 22.05
C VAL A 41 -6.78 38.02 23.52
N THR A 42 -7.33 38.87 24.39
CA THR A 42 -7.28 38.64 25.85
C THR A 42 -8.23 37.49 26.23
N PRO A 43 -7.76 36.38 26.80
CA PRO A 43 -8.64 35.29 27.21
C PRO A 43 -9.48 35.73 28.42
N THR A 44 -10.80 35.63 28.29
CA THR A 44 -11.74 35.80 29.40
C THR A 44 -11.51 34.71 30.46
N PRO A 45 -11.47 35.01 31.77
CA PRO A 45 -11.32 33.99 32.80
C PRO A 45 -12.50 33.01 32.78
N VAL A 46 -12.20 31.73 32.58
CA VAL A 46 -13.19 30.64 32.58
C VAL A 46 -13.65 30.36 34.03
N PRO A 47 -14.96 30.19 34.30
CA PRO A 47 -15.42 29.83 35.64
C PRO A 47 -14.91 28.46 36.09
N THR A 48 -14.28 28.41 37.27
CA THR A 48 -13.69 27.20 37.85
C THR A 48 -14.74 26.24 38.42
N THR A 49 -15.46 25.52 37.56
CA THR A 49 -16.05 24.20 37.86
C THR A 49 -16.37 23.44 36.57
N ILE A 50 -15.50 22.51 36.16
CA ILE A 50 -15.83 21.44 35.21
C ILE A 50 -15.61 20.12 35.95
N PRO A 51 -16.60 19.19 35.98
CA PRO A 51 -16.37 17.86 36.51
C PRO A 51 -15.36 17.11 35.63
N THR A 52 -14.30 16.59 36.24
CA THR A 52 -13.25 15.85 35.52
C THR A 52 -13.76 14.54 34.94
N THR A 53 -14.14 14.56 33.66
CA THR A 53 -14.13 13.36 32.81
C THR A 53 -13.09 13.59 31.72
N ALA A 54 -11.85 13.21 32.01
CA ALA A 54 -10.77 13.23 31.03
C ALA A 54 -10.99 12.07 30.05
N THR A 55 -11.62 12.34 28.90
CA THR A 55 -11.65 11.39 27.79
C THR A 55 -10.25 11.33 27.18
N GLU A 56 -9.51 10.27 27.48
CA GLU A 56 -8.23 9.97 26.87
C GLU A 56 -8.41 9.85 25.34
N ILE A 57 -7.85 10.80 24.58
CA ILE A 57 -7.85 10.73 23.12
C ILE A 57 -6.78 9.72 22.71
N LYS A 58 -7.17 8.44 22.74
CA LYS A 58 -6.41 7.36 22.11
C LYS A 58 -6.13 7.75 20.65
N PRO A 59 -4.89 7.62 20.14
CA PRO A 59 -4.61 7.86 18.72
C PRO A 59 -5.55 6.99 17.86
N PRO A 60 -5.99 7.48 16.68
CA PRO A 60 -7.01 6.82 15.87
C PRO A 60 -6.56 5.41 15.53
N THR A 61 -7.12 4.44 16.24
CA THR A 61 -6.83 3.03 16.03
C THR A 61 -7.41 2.66 14.67
N ALA A 62 -6.60 2.12 13.77
CA ALA A 62 -7.06 1.67 12.46
C ALA A 62 -8.30 0.76 12.63
N SER A 63 -9.31 0.96 11.78
CA SER A 63 -10.51 0.12 11.79
C SER A 63 -10.10 -1.36 11.69
N PRO A 64 -10.74 -2.29 12.43
CA PRO A 64 -10.46 -3.73 12.29
C PRO A 64 -10.51 -4.21 10.83
N GLU A 65 -11.40 -3.64 10.00
CA GLU A 65 -11.49 -3.95 8.58
C GLU A 65 -10.23 -3.51 7.80
N LYS A 66 -9.72 -2.30 8.06
CA LYS A 66 -8.48 -1.80 7.45
C LYS A 66 -7.29 -2.70 7.83
N ILE A 67 -7.24 -3.21 9.06
CA ILE A 67 -6.16 -4.13 9.49
C ILE A 67 -6.23 -5.44 8.70
N LEU A 68 -7.42 -6.01 8.50
CA LEU A 68 -7.61 -7.22 7.68
C LEU A 68 -7.20 -7.00 6.22
N ASP A 69 -7.51 -5.83 5.67
CA ASP A 69 -7.12 -5.45 4.31
C ASP A 69 -5.60 -5.29 4.17
N GLU A 70 -4.97 -4.61 5.12
CA GLU A 70 -3.51 -4.46 5.15
C GLU A 70 -2.79 -5.81 5.29
N GLU A 71 -3.29 -6.69 6.15
CA GLU A 71 -2.79 -8.07 6.28
C GLU A 71 -2.93 -8.86 4.97
N PHE A 72 -4.04 -8.68 4.24
CA PHE A 72 -4.26 -9.34 2.96
C PHE A 72 -3.34 -8.78 1.86
N ILE A 73 -3.19 -7.46 1.73
CA ILE A 73 -2.30 -6.86 0.73
C ILE A 73 -0.83 -7.16 1.03
N ASP A 74 -0.40 -7.10 2.30
CA ASP A 74 0.94 -7.56 2.72
C ASP A 74 1.16 -9.02 2.28
N TYR A 75 0.16 -9.90 2.46
CA TYR A 75 0.24 -11.30 2.06
C TYR A 75 0.35 -11.50 0.54
N VAL A 76 -0.47 -10.80 -0.25
CA VAL A 76 -0.45 -10.85 -1.73
C VAL A 76 0.90 -10.42 -2.28
N ASN A 77 1.43 -9.29 -1.82
CA ASN A 77 2.73 -8.76 -2.24
C ASN A 77 3.88 -9.71 -1.81
N SER A 78 3.84 -10.21 -0.57
CA SER A 78 4.92 -11.07 -0.04
C SER A 78 4.95 -12.47 -0.69
N ASN A 79 3.88 -12.89 -1.37
CA ASN A 79 3.88 -14.14 -2.14
C ASN A 79 4.00 -13.90 -3.66
N LYS A 80 4.34 -12.67 -4.10
CA LYS A 80 4.43 -12.25 -5.51
C LYS A 80 3.18 -12.61 -6.34
N ILE A 81 1.99 -12.68 -5.72
CA ILE A 81 0.82 -13.33 -6.37
C ILE A 81 0.39 -12.55 -7.60
N PHE A 82 0.32 -11.23 -7.50
CA PHE A 82 -0.11 -10.38 -8.60
C PHE A 82 0.90 -10.40 -9.76
N GLU A 83 2.19 -10.34 -9.45
CA GLU A 83 3.29 -10.38 -10.42
C GLU A 83 3.36 -11.74 -11.15
N SER A 84 3.18 -12.84 -10.42
CA SER A 84 3.09 -14.19 -11.00
C SER A 84 1.85 -14.33 -11.89
N MET A 85 0.72 -13.72 -11.50
CA MET A 85 -0.49 -13.66 -12.34
C MET A 85 -0.28 -12.81 -13.60
N GLU A 86 0.44 -11.69 -13.54
CA GLU A 86 0.82 -10.92 -14.74
C GLU A 86 1.75 -11.73 -15.65
N SER A 87 2.78 -12.38 -15.10
CA SER A 87 3.69 -13.27 -15.84
C SER A 87 2.90 -14.38 -16.57
N LEU A 88 1.94 -14.99 -15.89
CA LEU A 88 1.05 -16.01 -16.45
C LEU A 88 0.14 -15.46 -17.56
N ALA A 89 -0.27 -14.18 -17.50
CA ALA A 89 -1.02 -13.53 -18.57
C ALA A 89 -0.15 -13.32 -19.84
N TYR A 90 1.12 -12.95 -19.66
CA TYR A 90 2.07 -12.75 -20.76
C TYR A 90 2.67 -14.04 -21.33
N ALA A 91 2.58 -15.16 -20.60
CA ALA A 91 3.02 -16.45 -21.09
C ALA A 91 2.34 -16.80 -22.43
N ASN A 92 3.15 -17.26 -23.40
CA ASN A 92 2.66 -17.64 -24.72
C ASN A 92 2.21 -19.11 -24.69
N PRO A 93 0.93 -19.44 -24.98
CA PRO A 93 0.48 -20.83 -25.01
C PRO A 93 1.24 -21.62 -26.08
N GLY A 94 1.91 -22.68 -25.65
CA GLY A 94 2.56 -23.65 -26.53
C GLY A 94 1.56 -24.55 -27.25
N SER A 95 2.07 -25.28 -28.25
CA SER A 95 1.32 -26.31 -28.98
C SER A 95 0.93 -27.48 -28.07
N TYR A 96 -0.15 -28.17 -28.44
CA TYR A 96 -0.62 -29.35 -27.73
C TYR A 96 0.46 -30.45 -27.60
N SER A 97 0.66 -30.96 -26.39
CA SER A 97 1.45 -32.15 -26.12
C SER A 97 0.54 -33.32 -25.74
N ILE A 98 0.71 -34.47 -26.40
CA ILE A 98 -0.02 -35.70 -26.04
C ILE A 98 0.45 -36.33 -24.73
N SER A 99 1.66 -35.99 -24.24
CA SER A 99 2.22 -36.57 -23.01
C SER A 99 1.87 -35.77 -21.75
N THR A 100 1.60 -34.47 -21.89
CA THR A 100 1.37 -33.54 -20.76
C THR A 100 0.07 -32.74 -20.89
N GLY A 101 -0.63 -32.81 -22.03
CA GLY A 101 -1.76 -31.92 -22.34
C GLY A 101 -1.31 -30.55 -22.85
N TYR A 102 -2.26 -29.60 -22.97
CA TYR A 102 -1.93 -28.20 -23.23
C TYR A 102 -1.33 -27.55 -21.97
N ASN A 103 -0.17 -26.90 -22.12
CA ASN A 103 0.40 -25.94 -21.16
C ASN A 103 0.30 -26.33 -19.68
N ALA A 104 0.62 -27.58 -19.34
CA ALA A 104 0.46 -28.13 -17.99
C ALA A 104 1.06 -27.23 -16.90
N ALA A 105 2.28 -26.75 -17.09
CA ALA A 105 2.98 -25.86 -16.17
C ALA A 105 2.22 -24.54 -15.87
N SER A 106 1.49 -23.98 -16.84
CA SER A 106 0.70 -22.75 -16.66
C SER A 106 -0.59 -23.00 -15.86
N ARG A 107 -1.19 -24.19 -16.03
CA ARG A 107 -2.31 -24.63 -15.18
C ARG A 107 -1.83 -24.94 -13.76
N GLU A 108 -0.71 -25.64 -13.62
CA GLU A 108 -0.09 -25.98 -12.33
C GLU A 108 0.34 -24.73 -11.55
N GLU A 109 0.87 -23.70 -12.21
CA GLU A 109 1.15 -22.41 -11.57
C GLU A 109 -0.14 -21.69 -11.15
N ALA A 110 -1.22 -21.73 -11.95
CA ALA A 110 -2.51 -21.17 -11.53
C ALA A 110 -3.09 -21.91 -10.31
N GLU A 111 -2.95 -23.23 -10.25
CA GLU A 111 -3.35 -24.08 -9.12
C GLU A 111 -2.49 -23.77 -7.87
N ARG A 112 -1.16 -23.60 -8.02
CA ARG A 112 -0.25 -23.15 -6.96
C ARG A 112 -0.64 -21.78 -6.41
N LEU A 113 -0.83 -20.78 -7.27
CA LEU A 113 -1.22 -19.42 -6.86
C LEU A 113 -2.59 -19.41 -6.18
N THR A 114 -3.53 -20.26 -6.62
CA THR A 114 -4.83 -20.45 -5.95
C THR A 114 -4.64 -21.03 -4.55
N ALA A 115 -3.81 -22.06 -4.38
CA ALA A 115 -3.53 -22.67 -3.09
C ALA A 115 -2.86 -21.70 -2.11
N ILE A 116 -1.96 -20.84 -2.59
CA ILE A 116 -1.35 -19.75 -1.81
C ILE A 116 -2.44 -18.73 -1.42
N LEU A 117 -3.23 -18.23 -2.36
CA LEU A 117 -4.26 -17.21 -2.08
C LEU A 117 -5.38 -17.72 -1.15
N VAL A 118 -5.63 -19.04 -1.09
CA VAL A 118 -6.55 -19.67 -0.13
C VAL A 118 -6.01 -19.63 1.31
N LYS A 119 -4.68 -19.64 1.52
CA LYS A 119 -4.07 -19.50 2.86
C LYS A 119 -4.15 -18.06 3.40
N SER A 120 -4.52 -17.08 2.58
CA SER A 120 -4.65 -15.68 3.02
C SER A 120 -5.78 -15.52 4.05
N LYS A 121 -5.64 -14.56 4.96
CA LYS A 121 -6.78 -14.06 5.74
C LYS A 121 -7.82 -13.45 4.80
N MET A 122 -9.09 -13.46 5.20
CA MET A 122 -10.15 -12.79 4.43
C MET A 122 -10.07 -11.27 4.64
N PRO A 123 -10.15 -10.45 3.57
CA PRO A 123 -10.14 -8.99 3.71
C PRO A 123 -11.36 -8.45 4.44
N GLY A 124 -11.24 -7.24 4.98
CA GLY A 124 -12.29 -6.50 5.66
C GLY A 124 -13.23 -5.79 4.70
N THR A 125 -12.74 -4.86 3.88
CA THR A 125 -13.59 -4.01 3.03
C THR A 125 -14.04 -4.70 1.75
N GLU A 126 -15.18 -4.26 1.21
CA GLU A 126 -15.76 -4.83 -0.01
C GLU A 126 -14.88 -4.64 -1.25
N LYS A 127 -14.06 -3.57 -1.34
CA LYS A 127 -13.13 -3.40 -2.47
C LYS A 127 -12.00 -4.42 -2.43
N VAL A 128 -11.43 -4.67 -1.26
CA VAL A 128 -10.33 -5.63 -1.12
C VAL A 128 -10.84 -7.08 -1.22
N LYS A 129 -12.05 -7.37 -0.72
CA LYS A 129 -12.77 -8.62 -1.00
C LYS A 129 -13.04 -8.82 -2.50
N ALA A 130 -13.43 -7.77 -3.22
CA ALA A 130 -13.64 -7.82 -4.68
C ALA A 130 -12.32 -8.09 -5.42
N TYR A 131 -11.21 -7.47 -4.99
CA TYR A 131 -9.88 -7.75 -5.53
C TYR A 131 -9.45 -9.21 -5.30
N ARG A 132 -9.60 -9.74 -4.08
CA ARG A 132 -9.36 -11.16 -3.80
C ARG A 132 -10.21 -12.08 -4.68
N SER A 133 -11.49 -11.76 -4.83
CA SER A 133 -12.42 -12.55 -5.63
C SER A 133 -12.09 -12.51 -7.12
N ALA A 134 -11.68 -11.35 -7.65
CA ALA A 134 -11.23 -11.23 -9.04
C ALA A 134 -10.00 -12.10 -9.30
N MET A 135 -9.01 -12.12 -8.38
CA MET A 135 -7.84 -12.98 -8.51
C MET A 135 -8.21 -14.48 -8.53
N MET A 136 -9.03 -14.93 -7.58
CA MET A 136 -9.51 -16.32 -7.54
C MET A 136 -10.27 -16.70 -8.82
N ASN A 137 -11.14 -15.81 -9.32
CA ASN A 137 -11.91 -16.04 -10.55
C ASN A 137 -11.03 -16.09 -11.80
N ALA A 138 -10.02 -15.21 -11.88
CA ALA A 138 -9.07 -15.21 -13.00
C ALA A 138 -8.25 -16.50 -13.02
N LEU A 139 -7.65 -16.89 -11.88
CA LEU A 139 -6.90 -18.15 -11.74
C LEU A 139 -7.74 -19.37 -12.17
N ALA A 140 -9.02 -19.42 -11.78
CA ALA A 140 -9.94 -20.49 -12.17
C ALA A 140 -10.25 -20.56 -13.68
N MET A 141 -9.96 -19.53 -14.47
CA MET A 141 -10.11 -19.58 -15.94
C MET A 141 -9.00 -20.36 -16.64
N MET A 142 -7.84 -20.54 -15.99
CA MET A 142 -6.64 -21.15 -16.56
C MET A 142 -6.73 -22.68 -16.57
N ASP A 143 -7.41 -23.24 -17.58
CA ASP A 143 -7.48 -24.68 -17.84
C ASP A 143 -6.29 -25.22 -18.67
N GLY A 144 -5.31 -24.38 -18.99
CA GLY A 144 -4.17 -24.68 -19.86
C GLY A 144 -4.45 -24.60 -21.37
N SER A 145 -5.72 -24.61 -21.80
CA SER A 145 -6.10 -24.47 -23.21
C SER A 145 -5.92 -23.04 -23.73
N THR A 146 -5.77 -22.87 -25.04
CA THR A 146 -5.69 -21.53 -25.67
C THR A 146 -6.92 -20.66 -25.35
N ALA A 147 -8.11 -21.26 -25.20
CA ALA A 147 -9.31 -20.54 -24.79
C ALA A 147 -9.26 -20.14 -23.30
N GLY A 148 -8.69 -20.98 -22.44
CA GLY A 148 -8.41 -20.65 -21.04
C GLY A 148 -7.46 -19.46 -20.90
N PHE A 149 -6.38 -19.41 -21.70
CA PHE A 149 -5.49 -18.25 -21.77
C PHE A 149 -6.21 -16.95 -22.15
N SER A 150 -7.12 -16.98 -23.14
CA SER A 150 -7.92 -15.80 -23.48
C SER A 150 -8.81 -15.36 -22.31
N ARG A 151 -9.62 -16.27 -21.75
CA ARG A 151 -10.48 -15.96 -20.60
C ARG A 151 -9.69 -15.48 -19.38
N TYR A 152 -8.49 -16.02 -19.16
CA TYR A 152 -7.58 -15.60 -18.10
C TYR A 152 -7.13 -14.15 -18.30
N ARG A 153 -6.69 -13.79 -19.52
CA ARG A 153 -6.28 -12.43 -19.87
C ARG A 153 -7.44 -11.43 -19.74
N ASP A 154 -8.64 -11.79 -20.18
CA ASP A 154 -9.85 -10.98 -20.01
C ASP A 154 -10.19 -10.80 -18.51
N ALA A 155 -10.08 -11.86 -17.72
CA ALA A 155 -10.32 -11.79 -16.28
C ALA A 155 -9.24 -10.97 -15.53
N MET A 156 -7.99 -10.94 -16.02
CA MET A 156 -6.91 -10.10 -15.47
C MET A 156 -7.21 -8.60 -15.58
N GLU A 157 -7.97 -8.14 -16.57
CA GLU A 157 -8.45 -6.76 -16.60
C GLU A 157 -9.32 -6.45 -15.36
N THR A 158 -10.19 -7.38 -14.97
CA THR A 158 -11.01 -7.25 -13.74
C THR A 158 -10.14 -7.27 -12.48
N VAL A 159 -9.06 -8.07 -12.46
CA VAL A 159 -8.07 -8.06 -11.37
C VAL A 159 -7.39 -6.70 -11.24
N ILE A 160 -6.97 -6.10 -12.36
CA ILE A 160 -6.31 -4.78 -12.37
C ILE A 160 -7.30 -3.68 -11.91
N LEU A 161 -8.53 -3.68 -12.42
CA LEU A 161 -9.55 -2.70 -12.04
C LEU A 161 -9.91 -2.78 -10.54
N THR A 162 -10.08 -3.99 -10.02
CA THR A 162 -10.37 -4.20 -8.59
C THR A 162 -9.17 -3.89 -7.69
N LYS A 163 -7.94 -4.21 -8.12
CA LYS A 163 -6.70 -3.78 -7.44
C LYS A 163 -6.65 -2.26 -7.33
N ASN A 164 -6.84 -1.54 -8.43
CA ASN A 164 -6.77 -0.09 -8.46
C ASN A 164 -7.83 0.56 -7.55
N ALA A 165 -9.06 0.02 -7.53
CA ALA A 165 -10.11 0.47 -6.63
C ALA A 165 -9.79 0.22 -5.14
N ALA A 166 -9.27 -0.97 -4.81
CA ALA A 166 -8.84 -1.34 -3.46
C ALA A 166 -7.67 -0.48 -2.96
N PHE A 167 -6.66 -0.25 -3.80
CA PHE A 167 -5.49 0.57 -3.45
C PHE A 167 -5.86 2.05 -3.31
N ALA A 168 -6.83 2.57 -4.09
CA ALA A 168 -7.32 3.93 -3.91
C ALA A 168 -8.05 4.13 -2.56
N GLU A 169 -8.84 3.16 -2.12
CA GLU A 169 -9.49 3.18 -0.79
C GLU A 169 -8.45 3.10 0.34
N LEU A 170 -7.50 2.16 0.24
CA LEU A 170 -6.42 2.04 1.22
C LEU A 170 -5.51 3.28 1.27
N HIS A 171 -5.24 3.92 0.13
CA HIS A 171 -4.49 5.18 0.09
C HIS A 171 -5.27 6.32 0.76
N SER A 172 -6.55 6.52 0.40
CA SER A 172 -7.38 7.58 0.98
C SER A 172 -7.66 7.41 2.49
N THR A 173 -7.59 6.18 3.00
CA THR A 173 -7.64 5.88 4.44
C THR A 173 -6.26 5.89 5.13
N GLY A 174 -5.20 6.34 4.45
CA GLY A 174 -3.86 6.49 4.99
C GLY A 174 -3.20 5.16 5.36
N SER A 175 -3.30 4.16 4.49
CA SER A 175 -2.60 2.88 4.67
C SER A 175 -1.14 2.96 4.23
N GLY A 176 -0.24 2.37 5.02
CA GLY A 176 1.18 2.24 4.65
C GLY A 176 1.44 1.18 3.56
N VAL A 177 0.55 0.19 3.36
CA VAL A 177 0.79 -0.96 2.46
C VAL A 177 0.84 -0.57 0.99
N VAL A 178 0.08 0.45 0.59
CA VAL A 178 0.02 0.91 -0.80
C VAL A 178 1.27 1.69 -1.23
N ASN A 179 2.02 2.19 -0.26
CA ASN A 179 3.30 2.90 -0.43
C ASN A 179 4.48 2.01 -0.02
N ALA A 180 4.28 0.70 0.13
CA ALA A 180 5.32 -0.24 0.55
C ALA A 180 6.39 -0.41 -0.55
N ILE A 181 7.65 -0.49 -0.12
CA ILE A 181 8.75 -0.92 -0.97
C ILE A 181 8.71 -2.45 -1.00
N ASN A 182 8.40 -3.03 -2.16
CA ASN A 182 8.41 -4.49 -2.34
C ASN A 182 9.70 -4.91 -3.06
N LEU A 183 10.46 -5.79 -2.41
CA LEU A 183 11.70 -6.37 -2.92
C LEU A 183 11.52 -7.87 -3.14
N ALA A 184 12.18 -8.40 -4.17
CA ALA A 184 12.08 -9.79 -4.57
C ALA A 184 13.41 -10.29 -5.18
N GLY A 185 13.74 -11.54 -4.91
CA GLY A 185 14.90 -12.22 -5.49
C GLY A 185 14.91 -13.70 -5.15
N ARG A 186 16.06 -14.34 -5.38
CA ARG A 186 16.32 -15.76 -5.15
C ARG A 186 17.75 -15.97 -4.68
N GLY A 187 17.94 -16.84 -3.71
CA GLY A 187 19.26 -17.12 -3.15
C GLY A 187 19.86 -15.91 -2.42
N ASN A 188 21.16 -15.98 -2.13
CA ASN A 188 21.89 -14.89 -1.47
C ASN A 188 21.90 -13.61 -2.33
N ASP A 189 21.66 -12.46 -1.70
CA ASP A 189 21.56 -11.16 -2.38
C ASP A 189 21.85 -10.00 -1.41
N ILE A 190 22.11 -8.81 -1.95
CA ILE A 190 22.24 -7.56 -1.18
C ILE A 190 21.31 -6.52 -1.79
N ARG A 191 20.31 -6.08 -1.03
CA ARG A 191 19.35 -5.06 -1.49
C ARG A 191 19.48 -3.76 -0.71
N LEU A 192 19.52 -2.66 -1.45
CA LEU A 192 19.49 -1.32 -0.90
C LEU A 192 18.06 -0.79 -0.93
N PHE A 193 17.67 -0.07 0.12
CA PHE A 193 16.46 0.73 0.14
C PHE A 193 16.73 2.03 0.91
N ASN A 194 15.88 3.04 0.70
CA ASN A 194 15.92 4.27 1.47
C ASN A 194 14.56 4.52 2.13
N THR A 195 14.57 5.29 3.21
CA THR A 195 13.33 5.86 3.77
C THR A 195 13.48 7.36 3.95
N THR A 196 12.42 8.09 3.61
CA THR A 196 12.35 9.55 3.71
C THR A 196 11.85 10.03 5.08
N GLU A 197 11.31 9.12 5.89
CA GLU A 197 10.63 9.43 7.14
C GLU A 197 11.15 8.57 8.29
N SER A 198 11.63 9.22 9.35
CA SER A 198 11.98 8.56 10.60
C SER A 198 10.73 7.97 11.29
N GLY A 199 10.84 6.78 11.87
CA GLY A 199 9.78 6.12 12.61
C GLY A 199 9.76 4.61 12.39
N LEU A 200 8.72 3.95 12.91
CA LEU A 200 8.56 2.50 12.82
C LEU A 200 8.44 2.06 11.36
N LYS A 201 9.22 1.03 11.00
CA LYS A 201 9.14 0.34 9.70
C LYS A 201 8.83 -1.12 9.95
N ILE A 202 7.81 -1.62 9.27
CA ILE A 202 7.37 -3.02 9.32
C ILE A 202 7.92 -3.71 8.08
N PHE A 203 8.69 -4.78 8.32
CA PHE A 203 9.20 -5.70 7.31
C PHE A 203 8.30 -6.93 7.32
N THR A 204 7.61 -7.20 6.21
CA THR A 204 6.99 -8.51 5.95
C THR A 204 7.90 -9.30 5.04
N MET A 205 8.24 -10.54 5.40
CA MET A 205 9.26 -11.33 4.72
C MET A 205 8.72 -12.73 4.45
N HIS A 206 9.01 -13.26 3.26
CA HIS A 206 8.67 -14.63 2.87
C HIS A 206 9.87 -15.30 2.21
N HIS A 207 9.99 -16.62 2.39
CA HIS A 207 10.94 -17.52 1.76
C HIS A 207 10.26 -18.85 1.44
N ASP A 208 10.58 -19.45 0.29
CA ASP A 208 10.04 -20.75 -0.15
C ASP A 208 11.11 -21.86 -0.32
N GLY A 209 12.35 -21.62 0.11
CA GLY A 209 13.42 -22.61 0.11
C GLY A 209 13.39 -23.55 1.33
N ASP A 210 14.19 -24.61 1.29
CA ASP A 210 14.22 -25.67 2.32
C ASP A 210 15.33 -25.47 3.36
N HIS A 211 16.25 -24.51 3.15
CA HIS A 211 17.44 -24.31 3.98
C HIS A 211 17.48 -22.89 4.59
N ASN A 212 18.68 -22.38 4.89
CA ASN A 212 18.88 -21.17 5.67
C ASN A 212 18.23 -19.94 5.03
N PHE A 213 17.36 -19.27 5.77
CA PHE A 213 16.85 -17.94 5.44
C PHE A 213 17.21 -16.94 6.54
N ALA A 214 18.14 -16.03 6.24
CA ALA A 214 18.57 -14.99 7.16
C ALA A 214 18.64 -13.63 6.46
N ILE A 215 18.11 -12.59 7.12
CA ILE A 215 18.14 -11.21 6.62
C ILE A 215 18.73 -10.31 7.71
N THR A 216 19.85 -9.67 7.42
CA THR A 216 20.47 -8.67 8.30
C THR A 216 20.25 -7.26 7.76
N LEU A 217 19.62 -6.40 8.55
CA LEU A 217 19.49 -4.97 8.31
C LEU A 217 20.76 -4.24 8.76
N LYS A 218 21.27 -3.38 7.89
CA LYS A 218 22.49 -2.58 8.10
C LYS A 218 22.27 -1.10 7.74
N ASP A 219 23.01 -0.22 8.39
CA ASP A 219 23.04 1.22 8.09
C ASP A 219 23.75 1.54 6.76
N SER A 220 23.83 2.83 6.41
CA SER A 220 24.52 3.30 5.20
C SER A 220 26.03 2.99 5.16
N ASP A 221 26.63 2.76 6.31
CA ASP A 221 28.07 2.47 6.47
C ASP A 221 28.31 0.95 6.63
N GLY A 222 27.26 0.13 6.46
CA GLY A 222 27.31 -1.32 6.57
C GLY A 222 27.31 -1.87 8.00
N ARG A 223 27.08 -1.04 9.03
CA ARG A 223 27.00 -1.49 10.43
C ARG A 223 25.70 -2.25 10.67
N TYR A 224 25.78 -3.32 11.46
CA TYR A 224 24.63 -4.09 11.89
C TYR A 224 23.63 -3.21 12.67
N ILE A 225 22.35 -3.29 12.29
CA ILE A 225 21.22 -2.75 13.04
C ILE A 225 20.45 -3.89 13.69
N SER A 226 19.99 -4.86 12.90
CA SER A 226 19.08 -5.91 13.38
C SER A 226 19.05 -7.14 12.47
N LEU A 227 18.92 -8.32 13.06
CA LEU A 227 18.64 -9.58 12.37
C LEU A 227 17.10 -9.70 12.20
N LEU A 228 16.62 -9.48 10.98
CA LEU A 228 15.18 -9.41 10.68
C LEU A 228 14.52 -10.79 10.61
N ALA A 229 15.22 -11.76 10.03
CA ALA A 229 14.85 -13.17 9.99
C ALA A 229 16.12 -14.03 10.16
N ASN A 230 15.97 -15.23 10.72
CA ASN A 230 17.03 -16.24 10.83
C ASN A 230 16.40 -17.60 11.14
N GLU A 231 15.93 -18.29 10.10
CA GLU A 231 15.20 -19.55 10.18
C GLU A 231 15.76 -20.57 9.16
N ILE A 232 15.24 -21.80 9.20
CA ILE A 232 15.56 -22.86 8.23
C ILE A 232 14.24 -23.32 7.59
N GLY A 233 14.18 -23.31 6.26
CA GLY A 233 13.01 -23.70 5.48
C GLY A 233 12.09 -22.55 5.08
N GLU A 234 10.83 -22.90 4.79
CA GLU A 234 9.78 -21.93 4.47
C GLU A 234 9.65 -20.88 5.59
N TYR A 235 9.58 -19.60 5.22
CA TYR A 235 9.34 -18.51 6.16
C TYR A 235 8.16 -17.65 5.73
N ASN A 236 7.34 -17.24 6.69
CA ASN A 236 6.35 -16.17 6.50
C ASN A 236 6.18 -15.44 7.83
N GLY A 237 6.72 -14.23 7.93
CA GLY A 237 6.78 -13.51 9.19
C GLY A 237 6.95 -12.01 9.03
N LYS A 238 6.83 -11.30 10.17
CA LYS A 238 6.98 -9.85 10.24
C LYS A 238 7.92 -9.45 11.37
N LYS A 239 8.73 -8.42 11.14
CA LYS A 239 9.50 -7.73 12.18
C LYS A 239 9.37 -6.22 12.01
N SER A 240 9.44 -5.47 13.10
CA SER A 240 9.39 -4.01 13.07
C SER A 240 10.64 -3.40 13.70
N GLU A 241 11.19 -2.35 13.09
CA GLU A 241 12.36 -1.62 13.57
C GLU A 241 12.11 -0.10 13.47
N ASN A 242 12.65 0.67 14.42
CA ASN A 242 12.61 2.14 14.35
C ASN A 242 13.82 2.64 13.55
N LEU A 243 13.57 3.20 12.36
CA LEU A 243 14.61 3.71 11.47
C LEU A 243 14.54 5.22 11.37
N THR A 244 15.68 5.88 11.14
CA THR A 244 15.72 7.30 10.75
C THR A 244 15.61 7.43 9.23
N ALA A 245 15.25 8.61 8.72
CA ALA A 245 15.42 8.92 7.31
C ALA A 245 16.88 8.67 6.87
N GLY A 246 17.09 7.97 5.75
CA GLY A 246 18.40 7.51 5.31
C GLY A 246 18.38 6.31 4.37
N ASN A 247 19.58 5.82 4.03
CA ASN A 247 19.80 4.64 3.20
C ASN A 247 20.17 3.43 4.07
N TYR A 248 19.69 2.26 3.67
CA TYR A 248 19.84 1.00 4.40
C TYR A 248 20.16 -0.14 3.46
N THR A 249 20.80 -1.18 4.00
CA THR A 249 21.13 -2.40 3.28
C THR A 249 20.49 -3.61 3.96
N LEU A 250 19.90 -4.49 3.16
CA LEU A 250 19.46 -5.82 3.54
C LEU A 250 20.45 -6.82 2.96
N ASP A 251 21.18 -7.50 3.84
CA ASP A 251 22.10 -8.58 3.52
C ASP A 251 21.36 -9.91 3.70
N ILE A 252 21.13 -10.62 2.60
CA ILE A 252 20.17 -11.72 2.50
C ILE A 252 20.93 -13.02 2.21
N THR A 253 20.74 -14.02 3.06
CA THR A 253 21.15 -15.40 2.83
C THR A 253 19.90 -16.27 2.64
N ALA A 254 19.82 -17.00 1.53
CA ALA A 254 18.66 -17.82 1.14
C ALA A 254 19.09 -18.94 0.18
N ASP A 255 18.29 -20.01 0.08
CA ASP A 255 18.39 -21.02 -1.00
C ASP A 255 17.20 -20.96 -1.99
N GLY A 256 16.03 -20.52 -1.52
CA GLY A 256 14.81 -20.36 -2.32
C GLY A 256 14.60 -18.96 -2.90
N GLU A 257 13.40 -18.73 -3.43
CA GLU A 257 12.87 -17.40 -3.70
C GLU A 257 12.52 -16.71 -2.38
N TRP A 258 12.59 -15.38 -2.37
CA TRP A 258 12.17 -14.57 -1.24
C TRP A 258 11.50 -13.27 -1.66
N THR A 259 10.79 -12.67 -0.72
CA THR A 259 10.27 -11.29 -0.78
C THR A 259 10.51 -10.55 0.51
N ILE A 260 10.57 -9.22 0.41
CA ILE A 260 10.60 -8.30 1.54
C ILE A 260 9.72 -7.09 1.21
N GLY A 261 8.58 -6.96 1.87
CA GLY A 261 7.74 -5.77 1.84
C GLY A 261 8.08 -4.84 3.03
N ILE A 262 8.41 -3.58 2.75
CA ILE A 262 8.82 -2.59 3.76
C ILE A 262 7.83 -1.42 3.74
N ARG A 263 7.18 -1.14 4.87
CA ARG A 263 6.23 -0.03 5.01
C ARG A 263 6.38 0.73 6.32
N SER A 264 5.87 1.96 6.37
CA SER A 264 5.64 2.65 7.65
C SER A 264 4.56 1.92 8.45
N GLY A 265 4.78 1.82 9.76
CA GLY A 265 3.83 1.28 10.75
C GLY A 265 3.06 2.36 11.52
#